data_AF-A0A6A3H3V8-F1
#
_entry.id   AF-A0A6A3H3V8-F1
#
_cell.length_a   1.000
_cell.length_b   1.000
_cell.length_c   1.000
_cell.angle_alpha   90.00
_cell.angle_beta   90.00
_cell.angle_gamma   90.00
#
_symmetry.space_group_name_H-M   'P 1'
#
loop_
_entity.id
_entity.type
_entity.pdbx_description
1 polymer ?
#
loop_
_entity_poly.entity_id
_entity_poly.type
_entity_poly.pdbx_seq_one_letter_code
_entity_poly.pdbx_strand_id
1 'polypeptide(L)'
;MFVATDFEHALELARASDERRASGKARGLLDGIPVGIKDIFCTTNLATTAGSKVLEGFVSPYESTATQRLLDQGTVPLGKLNMDEFAMGSGTLYSKFGATINPWSKDLGDNAVVAGGSSGGSAAAVAAGCCFAALGSDTGGSVRQPAAYCGIVGLKPSYGRVSRHGMISYASSLDTPGIFARSVGDAAVVLKAIAGPDHMDSTCMTESLPENWCSNTVEASQQSSTVDLTGVRVGVPAEYFVEELPEEILNVWDKGVAWLREAGAQVVSMSLPTTKL
;
A
#
# COMPACT_ATOMS: atom_id res chain seq x y z
N MET A 1 -7.43 2.55 14.11
CA MET A 1 -6.75 2.05 12.88
C MET A 1 -7.38 0.79 12.32
N PHE A 2 -7.69 -0.24 13.12
CA PHE A 2 -8.51 -1.38 12.68
C PHE A 2 -10.01 -1.06 12.86
N VAL A 3 -10.86 -1.62 12.00
CA VAL A 3 -12.33 -1.50 12.06
C VAL A 3 -13.01 -2.85 12.27
N ALA A 4 -12.33 -3.94 11.94
CA ALA A 4 -12.70 -5.30 12.30
C ALA A 4 -11.44 -6.15 12.45
N THR A 5 -11.46 -7.13 13.35
CA THR A 5 -10.31 -8.01 13.65
C THR A 5 -10.80 -9.44 13.80
N ASP A 6 -9.96 -10.40 13.43
CA ASP A 6 -10.19 -11.84 13.64
C ASP A 6 -8.91 -12.50 14.13
N PHE A 7 -8.54 -12.19 15.38
CA PHE A 7 -7.25 -12.62 15.92
C PHE A 7 -7.20 -14.12 16.20
N GLU A 8 -8.34 -14.76 16.47
CA GLU A 8 -8.39 -16.22 16.62
C GLU A 8 -8.08 -16.91 15.29
N HIS A 9 -8.70 -16.48 14.18
CA HIS A 9 -8.36 -17.00 12.87
C HIS A 9 -6.91 -16.67 12.47
N ALA A 10 -6.43 -15.47 12.81
CA ALA A 10 -5.02 -15.12 12.59
C ALA A 10 -4.06 -16.07 13.34
N LEU A 11 -4.38 -16.46 14.58
CA LEU A 11 -3.61 -17.45 15.33
C LEU A 11 -3.66 -18.84 14.70
N GLU A 12 -4.80 -19.26 14.16
CA GLU A 12 -4.92 -20.52 13.41
C GLU A 12 -4.03 -20.52 12.16
N LEU A 13 -4.07 -19.44 11.36
CA LEU A 13 -3.22 -19.29 10.18
C LEU A 13 -1.73 -19.27 10.54
N ALA A 14 -1.36 -18.63 11.65
CA ALA A 14 0.00 -18.60 12.16
C ALA A 14 0.48 -20.02 12.57
N ARG A 15 -0.32 -20.78 13.34
CA ARG A 15 0.01 -22.17 13.69
C ARG A 15 0.18 -23.05 12.46
N ALA A 16 -0.72 -22.91 11.47
CA ALA A 16 -0.62 -23.63 10.22
C ALA A 16 0.65 -23.25 9.44
N SER A 17 1.11 -22.00 9.52
CA SER A 17 2.39 -21.58 8.95
C SER A 17 3.57 -22.20 9.68
N ASP A 18 3.56 -22.22 11.02
CA ASP A 18 4.61 -22.84 11.82
C ASP A 18 4.77 -24.33 11.47
N GLU A 19 3.67 -25.06 11.33
CA GLU A 19 3.68 -26.47 10.89
C GLU A 19 4.27 -26.64 9.49
N ARG A 20 3.90 -25.78 8.53
CA ARG A 20 4.48 -25.78 7.18
C ARG A 20 5.97 -25.49 7.22
N ARG A 21 6.41 -24.51 7.99
CA ARG A 21 7.83 -24.11 8.11
C ARG A 21 8.65 -25.21 8.77
N ALA A 22 8.16 -25.78 9.88
CA ALA A 22 8.82 -26.88 10.60
C ALA A 22 8.99 -28.14 9.74
N SER A 23 8.05 -28.38 8.82
CA SER A 23 8.11 -29.51 7.87
C SER A 23 8.81 -29.21 6.54
N GLY A 24 9.42 -28.03 6.38
CA GLY A 24 10.11 -27.63 5.15
C GLY A 24 9.18 -27.35 3.96
N LYS A 25 7.90 -27.06 4.22
CA LYS A 25 6.83 -26.85 3.22
C LYS A 25 6.30 -25.41 3.23
N ALA A 26 7.14 -24.43 3.56
CA ALA A 26 6.76 -23.02 3.53
C ALA A 26 6.32 -22.60 2.11
N ARG A 27 5.25 -21.80 2.01
CA ARG A 27 4.66 -21.36 0.74
C ARG A 27 5.40 -20.23 0.03
N GLY A 28 6.40 -19.64 0.69
CA GLY A 28 7.23 -18.58 0.13
C GLY A 28 7.66 -17.55 1.18
N LEU A 29 8.10 -16.38 0.71
CA LEU A 29 8.60 -15.30 1.57
C LEU A 29 7.52 -14.70 2.48
N LEU A 30 6.24 -14.86 2.11
CA LEU A 30 5.10 -14.31 2.84
C LEU A 30 4.43 -15.32 3.79
N ASP A 31 4.90 -16.57 3.84
CA ASP A 31 4.27 -17.59 4.68
C ASP A 31 4.48 -17.28 6.17
N GLY A 32 3.36 -17.03 6.86
CA GLY A 32 3.29 -16.66 8.27
C GLY A 32 3.41 -15.16 8.52
N ILE A 33 3.49 -14.32 7.48
CA ILE A 33 3.69 -12.88 7.64
C ILE A 33 2.37 -12.16 7.95
N PRO A 34 2.29 -11.41 9.08
CA PRO A 34 1.12 -10.58 9.39
C PRO A 34 0.91 -9.43 8.41
N VAL A 35 -0.31 -9.33 7.87
CA VAL A 35 -0.71 -8.27 6.93
C VAL A 35 -2.01 -7.60 7.37
N GLY A 36 -2.21 -6.35 6.96
CA GLY A 36 -3.47 -5.63 7.15
C GLY A 36 -4.22 -5.45 5.83
N ILE A 37 -5.55 -5.48 5.85
CA ILE A 37 -6.38 -5.32 4.64
C ILE A 37 -7.24 -4.06 4.75
N LYS A 38 -7.10 -3.08 3.84
CA LYS A 38 -8.02 -1.91 3.80
C LYS A 38 -9.47 -2.38 3.72
N ASP A 39 -10.38 -1.73 4.43
CA ASP A 39 -11.80 -2.11 4.53
C ASP A 39 -12.63 -1.90 3.24
N ILE A 40 -11.96 -1.80 2.09
CA ILE A 40 -12.55 -1.73 0.76
C ILE A 40 -12.46 -3.08 0.02
N PHE A 41 -11.58 -3.97 0.48
CA PHE A 41 -11.42 -5.32 -0.08
C PHE A 41 -12.44 -6.25 0.55
N CYS A 42 -13.24 -6.90 -0.30
CA CYS A 42 -14.19 -7.95 0.08
C CYS A 42 -13.45 -9.13 0.69
N THR A 43 -13.89 -9.53 1.88
CA THR A 43 -13.40 -10.69 2.63
C THR A 43 -14.57 -11.58 3.00
N THR A 44 -14.36 -12.88 3.00
CA THR A 44 -15.43 -13.86 3.32
C THR A 44 -15.61 -14.12 4.82
N ASN A 45 -14.56 -13.89 5.62
CA ASN A 45 -14.56 -14.12 7.07
C ASN A 45 -14.84 -12.87 7.90
N LEU A 46 -14.67 -11.67 7.32
CA LEU A 46 -14.85 -10.39 8.00
C LEU A 46 -15.74 -9.45 7.17
N ALA A 47 -16.47 -8.56 7.85
CA ALA A 47 -17.26 -7.55 7.18
C ALA A 47 -16.40 -6.58 6.36
N THR A 48 -16.94 -6.08 5.25
CA THR A 48 -16.32 -5.03 4.41
C THR A 48 -17.25 -3.83 4.37
N THR A 49 -16.91 -2.76 5.08
CA THR A 49 -17.85 -1.63 5.26
C THR A 49 -17.49 -0.40 4.44
N ALA A 50 -16.31 -0.39 3.82
CA ALA A 50 -15.71 0.79 3.17
C ALA A 50 -15.67 2.02 4.10
N GLY A 51 -15.50 1.82 5.42
CA GLY A 51 -15.57 2.90 6.40
C GLY A 51 -16.96 3.53 6.58
N SER A 52 -18.01 2.93 6.04
CA SER A 52 -19.37 3.48 5.94
C SER A 52 -20.38 2.77 6.83
N LYS A 53 -21.41 3.50 7.25
CA LYS A 53 -22.60 2.91 7.90
C LYS A 53 -23.50 2.18 6.91
N VAL A 54 -23.45 2.53 5.63
CA VAL A 54 -24.29 1.93 4.58
C VAL A 54 -24.03 0.42 4.44
N LEU A 55 -22.78 -0.01 4.66
CA LEU A 55 -22.36 -1.41 4.54
C LEU A 55 -22.07 -2.04 5.91
N GLU A 56 -22.65 -1.50 6.99
CA GLU A 56 -22.54 -2.09 8.31
C GLU A 56 -23.03 -3.54 8.33
N GLY A 57 -22.17 -4.46 8.76
CA GLY A 57 -22.49 -5.89 8.81
C GLY A 57 -22.45 -6.61 7.46
N PHE A 58 -22.07 -5.95 6.37
CA PHE A 58 -21.92 -6.60 5.07
C PHE A 58 -20.73 -7.59 5.08
N VAL A 59 -21.02 -8.88 4.98
CA VAL A 59 -20.03 -9.94 4.75
C VAL A 59 -20.14 -10.39 3.30
N SER A 60 -19.04 -10.33 2.56
CA SER A 60 -19.04 -10.68 1.14
C SER A 60 -19.18 -12.19 0.96
N PRO A 61 -19.97 -12.67 -0.03
CA PRO A 61 -20.03 -14.09 -0.37
C PRO A 61 -18.81 -14.58 -1.17
N TYR A 62 -17.85 -13.71 -1.46
CA TYR A 62 -16.62 -14.00 -2.18
C TYR A 62 -15.44 -13.20 -1.63
N GLU A 63 -14.23 -13.72 -1.87
CA GLU A 63 -12.96 -13.11 -1.48
C GLU A 63 -12.42 -12.25 -2.63
N SER A 64 -11.88 -11.07 -2.35
CA SER A 64 -11.23 -10.28 -3.41
C SER A 64 -9.99 -11.01 -3.95
N THR A 65 -9.67 -10.83 -5.23
CA THR A 65 -8.53 -11.53 -5.83
C THR A 65 -7.20 -11.18 -5.13
N ALA A 66 -7.03 -9.92 -4.72
CA ALA A 66 -5.82 -9.48 -4.03
C ALA A 66 -5.68 -10.16 -2.64
N THR A 67 -6.75 -10.27 -1.87
CA THR A 67 -6.72 -10.92 -0.55
C THR A 67 -6.57 -12.43 -0.68
N GLN A 68 -7.27 -13.07 -1.64
CA GLN A 68 -7.11 -14.50 -1.92
C GLN A 68 -5.65 -14.84 -2.27
N ARG A 69 -5.00 -14.06 -3.14
CA ARG A 69 -3.58 -14.27 -3.50
C ARG A 69 -2.65 -14.17 -2.29
N LEU A 70 -2.91 -13.25 -1.37
CA LEU A 70 -2.14 -13.17 -0.12
C LEU A 70 -2.35 -14.40 0.76
N LEU A 71 -3.59 -14.88 0.89
CA LEU A 71 -3.91 -16.11 1.64
C LEU A 71 -3.23 -17.34 1.01
N ASP A 72 -3.21 -17.43 -0.31
CA ASP A 72 -2.55 -18.51 -1.04
C ASP A 72 -1.03 -18.53 -0.78
N GLN A 73 -0.41 -17.37 -0.55
CA GLN A 73 1.00 -17.27 -0.13
C GLN A 73 1.23 -17.58 1.37
N GLY A 74 0.17 -17.87 2.13
CA GLY A 74 0.24 -18.21 3.55
C GLY A 74 0.37 -17.00 4.48
N THR A 75 0.01 -15.80 4.03
CA THR A 75 -0.03 -14.61 4.92
C THR A 75 -1.06 -14.78 6.03
N VAL A 76 -0.93 -13.95 7.06
CA VAL A 76 -1.82 -13.91 8.22
C VAL A 76 -2.52 -12.54 8.28
N PRO A 77 -3.70 -12.36 7.67
CA PRO A 77 -4.45 -11.12 7.78
C PRO A 77 -4.91 -10.87 9.22
N LEU A 78 -4.53 -9.74 9.80
CA LEU A 78 -4.90 -9.38 11.18
C LEU A 78 -6.32 -8.80 11.29
N GLY A 79 -6.84 -8.27 10.19
CA GLY A 79 -8.15 -7.65 10.15
C GLY A 79 -8.29 -6.58 9.08
N LYS A 80 -9.40 -5.84 9.18
CA LYS A 80 -9.80 -4.77 8.29
C LYS A 80 -9.33 -3.43 8.84
N LEU A 81 -8.73 -2.62 7.99
CA LEU A 81 -8.12 -1.34 8.33
C LEU A 81 -9.01 -0.18 7.91
N ASN A 82 -9.04 0.83 8.76
CA ASN A 82 -9.85 2.03 8.62
C ASN A 82 -9.45 2.83 7.37
N MET A 83 -10.41 3.60 6.86
CA MET A 83 -10.27 4.39 5.65
C MET A 83 -11.27 5.54 5.63
N ASP A 84 -11.05 6.55 4.78
CA ASP A 84 -12.13 7.49 4.47
C ASP A 84 -13.31 6.73 3.84
N GLU A 85 -14.52 7.16 4.20
CA GLU A 85 -15.76 6.53 3.76
C GLU A 85 -15.81 6.43 2.22
N PHE A 86 -16.04 5.22 1.70
CA PHE A 86 -16.01 4.89 0.26
C PHE A 86 -14.74 5.35 -0.48
N ALA A 87 -13.62 5.42 0.22
CA ALA A 87 -12.33 5.91 -0.28
C ALA A 87 -12.31 7.41 -0.66
N MET A 88 -13.33 8.17 -0.27
CA MET A 88 -13.50 9.59 -0.61
C MET A 88 -12.95 10.47 0.53
N GLY A 89 -11.66 10.79 0.46
CA GLY A 89 -11.01 11.69 1.40
C GLY A 89 -9.50 11.55 1.39
N SER A 90 -8.84 12.45 2.12
CA SER A 90 -7.37 12.58 2.19
C SER A 90 -6.84 12.63 3.63
N GLY A 91 -7.67 12.29 4.63
CA GLY A 91 -7.31 12.42 6.04
C GLY A 91 -7.77 11.27 6.95
N THR A 92 -8.63 10.37 6.47
CA THR A 92 -9.28 9.33 7.29
C THR A 92 -9.92 9.93 8.54
N LEU A 93 -10.57 11.09 8.40
CA LEU A 93 -11.14 11.88 9.51
C LEU A 93 -12.60 11.51 9.79
N TYR A 94 -13.37 11.28 8.73
CA TYR A 94 -14.83 11.13 8.79
C TYR A 94 -15.29 9.69 8.57
N SER A 95 -14.39 8.73 8.73
CA SER A 95 -14.79 7.33 8.81
C SER A 95 -15.85 7.16 9.90
N LYS A 96 -16.82 6.28 9.67
CA LYS A 96 -17.80 5.88 10.69
C LYS A 96 -17.13 5.42 11.99
N PHE A 97 -15.95 4.80 11.89
CA PHE A 97 -15.21 4.28 13.04
C PHE A 97 -14.34 5.33 13.74
N GLY A 98 -14.47 6.59 13.34
CA GLY A 98 -13.67 7.71 13.84
C GLY A 98 -12.34 7.87 13.11
N ALA A 99 -11.63 8.94 13.47
CA ALA A 99 -10.41 9.35 12.80
C ALA A 99 -9.26 8.33 13.00
N THR A 100 -8.42 8.18 11.98
CA THR A 100 -7.11 7.50 12.15
C THR A 100 -6.01 8.53 12.39
N ILE A 101 -5.44 8.45 13.59
CA ILE A 101 -4.31 9.29 14.00
C ILE A 101 -3.00 8.75 13.42
N ASN A 102 -2.13 9.66 12.97
CA ASN A 102 -0.78 9.34 12.53
C ASN A 102 0.09 8.86 13.71
N PRO A 103 0.81 7.73 13.61
CA PRO A 103 1.70 7.24 14.67
C PRO A 103 2.80 8.23 15.10
N TRP A 104 3.15 9.21 14.25
CA TRP A 104 4.14 10.24 14.54
C TRP A 104 3.57 11.48 15.24
N SER A 105 2.27 11.48 15.57
CA SER A 105 1.64 12.61 16.29
C SER A 105 2.26 12.79 17.67
N LYS A 106 2.60 14.04 18.02
CA LYS A 106 3.12 14.40 19.35
C LYS A 106 2.03 14.41 20.44
N ASP A 107 0.78 14.53 20.02
CA ASP A 107 -0.42 14.54 20.84
C ASP A 107 -1.47 13.63 20.21
N LEU A 108 -2.32 13.02 21.05
CA LEU A 108 -3.41 12.13 20.61
C LEU A 108 -4.80 12.76 20.78
N GLY A 109 -4.86 14.01 21.24
CA GLY A 109 -6.09 14.79 21.38
C GLY A 109 -6.39 15.63 20.15
N ASP A 110 -6.93 16.82 20.36
CA ASP A 110 -7.45 17.68 19.28
C ASP A 110 -6.37 18.17 18.29
N ASN A 111 -5.09 18.09 18.67
CA ASN A 111 -3.96 18.49 17.82
C ASN A 111 -3.28 17.30 17.13
N ALA A 112 -3.85 16.10 17.24
CA ALA A 112 -3.35 14.92 16.55
C ALA A 112 -3.35 15.14 15.03
N VAL A 113 -2.25 14.75 14.37
CA VAL A 113 -2.15 14.91 12.92
C VAL A 113 -2.71 13.68 12.20
N VAL A 114 -3.30 13.91 11.04
CA VAL A 114 -3.93 12.86 10.23
C VAL A 114 -2.91 11.86 9.70
N ALA A 115 -3.30 10.59 9.62
CA ALA A 115 -2.51 9.55 8.94
C ALA A 115 -2.53 9.68 7.41
N GLY A 116 -3.28 10.66 6.87
CA GLY A 116 -3.58 10.79 5.46
C GLY A 116 -4.78 9.94 5.03
N GLY A 117 -5.06 9.89 3.74
CA GLY A 117 -6.24 9.21 3.22
C GLY A 117 -6.23 8.96 1.72
N SER A 118 -7.08 8.04 1.23
CA SER A 118 -8.11 7.35 2.00
C SER A 118 -7.65 6.07 2.70
N SER A 119 -6.41 5.63 2.54
CA SER A 119 -5.89 4.42 3.18
C SER A 119 -5.14 4.71 4.48
N GLY A 120 -5.59 5.67 5.29
CA GLY A 120 -4.88 6.11 6.50
C GLY A 120 -4.73 5.00 7.55
N GLY A 121 -5.72 4.12 7.71
CA GLY A 121 -5.61 2.95 8.59
C GLY A 121 -4.50 2.00 8.16
N SER A 122 -4.35 1.76 6.84
CA SER A 122 -3.27 0.94 6.28
C SER A 122 -1.90 1.53 6.51
N ALA A 123 -1.74 2.83 6.27
CA ALA A 123 -0.46 3.49 6.50
C ALA A 123 -0.08 3.50 7.99
N ALA A 124 -1.03 3.88 8.85
CA ALA A 124 -0.80 3.93 10.29
C ALA A 124 -0.46 2.55 10.88
N ALA A 125 -1.14 1.47 10.45
CA ALA A 125 -0.86 0.12 10.95
C ALA A 125 0.55 -0.37 10.60
N VAL A 126 1.03 -0.09 9.37
CA VAL A 126 2.39 -0.45 8.96
C VAL A 126 3.43 0.39 9.67
N ALA A 127 3.20 1.71 9.78
CA ALA A 127 4.11 2.64 10.44
C ALA A 127 4.23 2.39 11.94
N ALA A 128 3.13 2.01 12.62
CA ALA A 128 3.13 1.64 14.03
C ALA A 128 3.69 0.22 14.30
N GLY A 129 4.05 -0.54 13.26
CA GLY A 129 4.57 -1.90 13.42
C GLY A 129 3.52 -2.96 13.75
N CYS A 130 2.22 -2.66 13.60
CA CYS A 130 1.15 -3.62 13.85
C CYS A 130 1.11 -4.75 12.81
N CYS A 131 1.57 -4.48 11.58
CA CYS A 131 1.75 -5.49 10.53
C CYS A 131 3.01 -5.19 9.70
N PHE A 132 3.45 -6.14 8.87
CA PHE A 132 4.63 -5.97 8.00
C PHE A 132 4.28 -5.27 6.69
N ALA A 133 3.08 -5.53 6.18
CA ALA A 133 2.55 -4.86 5.00
C ALA A 133 1.03 -4.68 5.14
N ALA A 134 0.47 -3.79 4.33
CA ALA A 134 -0.97 -3.66 4.21
C ALA A 134 -1.40 -3.39 2.77
N LEU A 135 -2.58 -3.88 2.42
CA LEU A 135 -3.26 -3.47 1.20
C LEU A 135 -3.92 -2.11 1.40
N GLY A 136 -3.92 -1.31 0.34
CA GLY A 136 -4.66 -0.06 0.19
C GLY A 136 -5.26 0.07 -1.20
N SER A 137 -5.92 1.19 -1.45
CA SER A 137 -6.38 1.56 -2.80
C SER A 137 -5.99 3.00 -3.09
N ASP A 138 -5.52 3.26 -4.31
CA ASP A 138 -5.08 4.58 -4.78
C ASP A 138 -5.89 4.96 -6.02
N THR A 139 -6.74 5.98 -5.87
CA THR A 139 -7.53 6.56 -6.95
C THR A 139 -6.93 7.91 -7.38
N GLY A 140 -6.62 8.77 -6.40
CA GLY A 140 -6.03 10.09 -6.61
C GLY A 140 -4.77 10.35 -5.78
N GLY A 141 -4.12 9.32 -5.25
CA GLY A 141 -3.04 9.43 -4.26
C GLY A 141 -3.29 8.69 -2.96
N SER A 142 -4.39 7.93 -2.86
CA SER A 142 -4.86 7.34 -1.61
C SER A 142 -3.98 6.22 -1.02
N VAL A 143 -2.89 5.83 -1.69
CA VAL A 143 -1.80 5.04 -1.12
C VAL A 143 -0.56 5.90 -0.90
N ARG A 144 -0.16 6.68 -1.91
CA ARG A 144 1.09 7.47 -1.87
C ARG A 144 1.06 8.59 -0.83
N GLN A 145 -0.06 9.30 -0.71
CA GLN A 145 -0.22 10.40 0.24
C GLN A 145 -0.16 9.95 1.71
N PRO A 146 -0.94 8.93 2.16
CA PRO A 146 -0.83 8.48 3.54
C PRO A 146 0.50 7.79 3.82
N ALA A 147 1.15 7.17 2.82
CA ALA A 147 2.50 6.64 2.98
C ALA A 147 3.53 7.75 3.25
N ALA A 148 3.44 8.86 2.53
CA ALA A 148 4.28 10.04 2.76
C ALA A 148 4.04 10.63 4.16
N TYR A 149 2.78 10.76 4.58
CA TYR A 149 2.43 11.30 5.90
C TYR A 149 2.89 10.39 7.04
N CYS A 150 2.83 9.07 6.86
CA CYS A 150 3.25 8.10 7.86
C CYS A 150 4.73 7.68 7.73
N GLY A 151 5.50 8.27 6.81
CA GLY A 151 6.94 8.01 6.67
C GLY A 151 7.29 6.57 6.27
N ILE A 152 6.51 5.95 5.39
CA ILE A 152 6.69 4.56 4.94
C ILE A 152 6.61 4.44 3.41
N VAL A 153 6.87 3.24 2.87
CA VAL A 153 6.75 2.98 1.43
C VAL A 153 5.28 2.77 1.06
N GLY A 154 4.81 3.53 0.06
CA GLY A 154 3.50 3.38 -0.56
C GLY A 154 3.64 3.15 -2.06
N LEU A 155 3.26 1.97 -2.54
CA LEU A 155 3.36 1.58 -3.94
C LEU A 155 1.96 1.56 -4.59
N LYS A 156 1.75 2.49 -5.53
CA LYS A 156 0.68 2.37 -6.53
C LYS A 156 1.25 1.75 -7.80
N PRO A 157 0.96 0.47 -8.11
CA PRO A 157 1.45 -0.14 -9.34
C PRO A 157 0.78 0.47 -10.59
N SER A 158 1.19 0.00 -11.77
CA SER A 158 0.47 0.31 -13.02
C SER A 158 -0.99 -0.13 -12.93
N TYR A 159 -1.89 0.65 -13.54
CA TYR A 159 -3.30 0.27 -13.65
C TYR A 159 -3.42 -1.11 -14.32
N GLY A 160 -4.27 -1.98 -13.76
CA GLY A 160 -4.43 -3.37 -14.22
C GLY A 160 -3.34 -4.35 -13.76
N ARG A 161 -2.27 -3.91 -13.08
CA ARG A 161 -1.22 -4.83 -12.58
C ARG A 161 -1.73 -5.77 -11.48
N VAL A 162 -2.66 -5.29 -10.66
CA VAL A 162 -3.32 -6.03 -9.59
C VAL A 162 -4.82 -5.96 -9.83
N SER A 163 -5.50 -7.10 -9.69
CA SER A 163 -6.94 -7.21 -9.90
C SER A 163 -7.75 -6.34 -8.95
N ARG A 164 -8.77 -5.69 -9.48
CA ARG A 164 -9.77 -4.92 -8.74
C ARG A 164 -10.98 -5.77 -8.38
N HIS A 165 -11.03 -7.03 -8.81
CA HIS A 165 -12.15 -7.91 -8.46
C HIS A 165 -12.29 -8.03 -6.94
N GLY A 166 -13.50 -7.71 -6.46
CA GLY A 166 -13.84 -7.68 -5.05
C GLY A 166 -13.27 -6.49 -4.27
N MET A 167 -12.80 -5.45 -4.94
CA MET A 167 -12.63 -4.13 -4.34
C MET A 167 -13.91 -3.31 -4.56
N ILE A 168 -14.47 -2.70 -3.51
CA ILE A 168 -15.58 -1.75 -3.67
C ILE A 168 -15.09 -0.57 -4.51
N SER A 169 -15.74 -0.32 -5.64
CA SER A 169 -15.30 0.68 -6.62
C SER A 169 -15.55 2.12 -6.15
N TYR A 170 -14.62 3.01 -6.48
CA TYR A 170 -14.80 4.46 -6.41
C TYR A 170 -14.79 5.06 -7.83
N ALA A 171 -13.65 5.06 -8.51
CA ALA A 171 -13.51 5.50 -9.89
C ALA A 171 -12.79 4.42 -10.70
N SER A 172 -13.56 3.55 -11.35
CA SER A 172 -13.07 2.31 -11.97
C SER A 172 -11.87 2.48 -12.92
N SER A 173 -11.75 3.62 -13.61
CA SER A 173 -10.65 3.91 -14.54
C SER A 173 -9.36 4.38 -13.85
N LEU A 174 -9.38 4.60 -12.55
CA LEU A 174 -8.27 5.14 -11.76
C LEU A 174 -7.91 4.23 -10.59
N ASP A 175 -8.91 3.62 -9.96
CA ASP A 175 -8.75 2.76 -8.79
C ASP A 175 -7.68 1.72 -9.01
N THR A 176 -6.65 1.73 -8.17
CA THR A 176 -5.56 0.76 -8.24
C THR A 176 -5.32 0.18 -6.85
N PRO A 177 -5.39 -1.15 -6.64
CA PRO A 177 -4.93 -1.78 -5.42
C PRO A 177 -3.45 -1.45 -5.22
N GLY A 178 -3.10 -0.96 -4.05
CA GLY A 178 -1.74 -0.57 -3.72
C GLY A 178 -1.27 -1.18 -2.40
N ILE A 179 -0.01 -0.95 -2.10
CA ILE A 179 0.72 -1.65 -1.05
C ILE A 179 1.38 -0.63 -0.12
N PHE A 180 1.32 -0.89 1.18
CA PHE A 180 2.13 -0.24 2.19
C PHE A 180 3.12 -1.23 2.79
N ALA A 181 4.36 -0.81 2.97
CA ALA A 181 5.39 -1.57 3.67
C ALA A 181 6.45 -0.63 4.29
N ARG A 182 7.31 -1.15 5.16
CA ARG A 182 8.42 -0.36 5.74
C ARG A 182 9.67 -0.31 4.85
N SER A 183 9.77 -1.18 3.85
CA SER A 183 10.89 -1.21 2.91
C SER A 183 10.42 -1.42 1.47
N VAL A 184 11.27 -1.01 0.52
CA VAL A 184 11.01 -1.22 -0.92
C VAL A 184 11.00 -2.70 -1.27
N GLY A 185 11.90 -3.50 -0.66
CA GLY A 185 11.93 -4.95 -0.83
C GLY A 185 10.64 -5.62 -0.38
N ASP A 186 10.11 -5.26 0.78
CA ASP A 186 8.85 -5.81 1.28
C ASP A 186 7.68 -5.48 0.34
N ALA A 187 7.59 -4.23 -0.13
CA ALA A 187 6.57 -3.83 -1.10
C ALA A 187 6.67 -4.62 -2.41
N ALA A 188 7.89 -4.92 -2.87
CA ALA A 188 8.11 -5.74 -4.07
C ALA A 188 7.68 -7.20 -3.88
N VAL A 189 7.96 -7.80 -2.71
CA VAL A 189 7.52 -9.16 -2.37
C VAL A 189 6.00 -9.25 -2.36
N VAL A 190 5.32 -8.26 -1.75
CA VAL A 190 3.85 -8.21 -1.74
C VAL A 190 3.31 -8.00 -3.16
N LEU A 191 3.91 -7.12 -3.96
CA LEU A 191 3.46 -6.92 -5.35
C LEU A 191 3.60 -8.21 -6.17
N LYS A 192 4.71 -8.94 -6.02
CA LYS A 192 4.90 -10.23 -6.69
C LYS A 192 3.81 -11.24 -6.34
N ALA A 193 3.34 -11.24 -5.09
CA ALA A 193 2.28 -12.14 -4.65
C ALA A 193 0.90 -11.81 -5.24
N ILE A 194 0.56 -10.53 -5.36
CA ILE A 194 -0.80 -10.11 -5.73
C ILE A 194 -0.96 -9.70 -7.20
N ALA A 195 0.14 -9.44 -7.91
CA ALA A 195 0.11 -9.04 -9.32
C ALA A 195 -0.17 -10.20 -10.27
N GLY A 196 -0.73 -9.88 -11.44
CA GLY A 196 -0.91 -10.82 -12.53
C GLY A 196 -2.35 -10.91 -13.03
N PRO A 197 -2.56 -11.61 -14.16
CA PRO A 197 -3.84 -11.68 -14.86
C PRO A 197 -4.93 -12.26 -13.96
N ASP A 198 -6.15 -11.74 -14.11
CA ASP A 198 -7.32 -12.27 -13.43
C ASP A 198 -8.51 -12.30 -14.40
N HIS A 199 -9.06 -13.49 -14.63
CA HIS A 199 -10.25 -13.68 -15.46
C HIS A 199 -11.51 -12.96 -14.93
N MET A 200 -11.54 -12.63 -13.64
CA MET A 200 -12.64 -11.91 -13.01
C MET A 200 -12.52 -10.38 -13.14
N ASP A 201 -11.40 -9.88 -13.66
CA ASP A 201 -11.15 -8.47 -13.95
C ASP A 201 -10.61 -8.31 -15.38
N SER A 202 -11.49 -7.98 -16.32
CA SER A 202 -11.13 -7.77 -17.73
C SER A 202 -10.16 -6.61 -17.98
N THR A 203 -9.88 -5.78 -16.97
CA THR A 203 -8.91 -4.68 -17.06
C THR A 203 -7.51 -5.09 -16.59
N CYS A 204 -7.33 -6.31 -16.10
CA CYS A 204 -6.03 -6.81 -15.70
C CYS A 204 -5.07 -6.93 -16.88
N MET A 205 -3.83 -6.51 -16.65
CA MET A 205 -2.73 -6.76 -17.56
C MET A 205 -2.50 -8.27 -17.68
N THR A 206 -2.28 -8.73 -18.90
CA THR A 206 -1.97 -10.15 -19.18
C THR A 206 -0.49 -10.46 -19.02
N GLU A 207 0.38 -9.46 -19.11
CA GLU A 207 1.82 -9.60 -18.94
C GLU A 207 2.17 -9.90 -17.49
N SER A 208 2.93 -10.98 -17.28
CA SER A 208 3.50 -11.30 -15.98
C SER A 208 4.62 -10.32 -15.61
N LEU A 209 4.93 -10.20 -14.31
CA LEU A 209 6.15 -9.52 -13.88
C LEU A 209 7.38 -10.28 -14.42
N PRO A 210 8.48 -9.59 -14.77
CA PRO A 210 9.71 -10.28 -15.16
C PRO A 210 10.18 -11.22 -14.03
N GLU A 211 10.68 -12.39 -14.38
CA GLU A 211 10.99 -13.48 -13.43
C GLU A 211 11.87 -13.03 -12.25
N ASN A 212 12.93 -12.28 -12.56
CA ASN A 212 13.91 -11.78 -11.58
C ASN A 212 13.58 -10.39 -11.03
N TRP A 213 12.46 -9.77 -11.42
CA TRP A 213 12.15 -8.39 -11.02
C TRP A 213 12.10 -8.24 -9.49
N CYS A 214 11.42 -9.16 -8.81
CA CYS A 214 11.26 -9.08 -7.36
C CYS A 214 12.58 -9.36 -6.62
N SER A 215 13.33 -10.40 -7.01
CA SER A 215 14.60 -10.73 -6.37
C SER A 215 15.62 -9.61 -6.54
N ASN A 216 15.72 -9.05 -7.74
CA ASN A 216 16.61 -7.92 -8.02
C ASN A 216 16.21 -6.68 -7.21
N THR A 217 14.90 -6.42 -7.07
CA THR A 217 14.42 -5.29 -6.28
C THR A 217 14.70 -5.47 -4.78
N VAL A 218 14.52 -6.69 -4.25
CA VAL A 218 14.84 -7.01 -2.85
C VAL A 218 16.34 -6.82 -2.60
N GLU A 219 17.19 -7.38 -3.46
CA GLU A 219 18.65 -7.24 -3.35
C GLU A 219 19.10 -5.78 -3.42
N ALA A 220 18.64 -5.03 -4.43
CA ALA A 220 18.97 -3.62 -4.58
C ALA A 220 18.49 -2.78 -3.37
N SER A 221 17.33 -3.10 -2.79
CA SER A 221 16.80 -2.39 -1.62
C SER A 221 17.65 -2.56 -0.35
N GLN A 222 18.43 -3.64 -0.26
CA GLN A 222 19.34 -3.91 0.86
C GLN A 222 20.71 -3.25 0.69
N GLN A 223 21.03 -2.79 -0.53
CA GLN A 223 22.32 -2.23 -0.90
C GLN A 223 22.17 -0.81 -1.48
N SER A 224 21.25 -0.02 -0.91
CA SER A 224 20.88 1.29 -1.46
C SER A 224 22.07 2.26 -1.61
N SER A 225 23.10 2.13 -0.78
CA SER A 225 24.32 2.95 -0.84
C SER A 225 25.26 2.63 -1.99
N THR A 226 25.04 1.51 -2.70
CA THR A 226 25.88 1.06 -3.81
C THR A 226 25.10 0.90 -5.12
N VAL A 227 23.86 1.40 -5.17
CA VAL A 227 23.05 1.37 -6.38
C VAL A 227 23.68 2.28 -7.43
N ASP A 228 23.96 1.72 -8.61
CA ASP A 228 24.43 2.44 -9.78
C ASP A 228 23.26 2.71 -10.73
N LEU A 229 22.97 3.99 -10.94
CA LEU A 229 21.96 4.51 -11.86
C LEU A 229 22.58 5.10 -13.13
N THR A 230 23.84 4.79 -13.44
CA THR A 230 24.49 5.18 -14.69
C THR A 230 23.65 4.74 -15.90
N GLY A 231 23.36 5.69 -16.79
CA GLY A 231 22.50 5.46 -17.96
C GLY A 231 21.00 5.63 -17.70
N VAL A 232 20.57 5.79 -16.45
CA VAL A 232 19.18 6.15 -16.10
C VAL A 232 18.98 7.66 -16.24
N ARG A 233 17.90 8.07 -16.90
CA ARG A 233 17.48 9.47 -16.98
C ARG A 233 16.24 9.70 -16.14
N VAL A 234 16.31 10.64 -15.20
CA VAL A 234 15.20 10.99 -14.30
C VAL A 234 14.70 12.38 -14.65
N GLY A 235 13.44 12.48 -15.08
CA GLY A 235 12.76 13.75 -15.34
C GLY A 235 12.14 14.31 -14.06
N VAL A 236 12.43 15.58 -13.76
CA VAL A 236 11.85 16.32 -12.64
C VAL A 236 10.93 17.41 -13.20
N PRO A 237 9.59 17.27 -13.09
CA PRO A 237 8.65 18.26 -13.59
C PRO A 237 8.77 19.59 -12.86
N ALA A 238 8.95 20.69 -13.60
CA ALA A 238 9.03 22.03 -13.03
C ALA A 238 7.73 22.41 -12.31
N GLU A 239 6.58 21.94 -12.79
CA GLU A 239 5.25 22.22 -12.24
C GLU A 239 5.01 21.59 -10.86
N TYR A 240 5.88 20.69 -10.39
CA TYR A 240 5.76 20.11 -9.05
C TYR A 240 6.39 20.98 -7.96
N PHE A 241 7.16 22.01 -8.34
CA PHE A 241 7.65 23.04 -7.43
C PHE A 241 6.63 24.19 -7.37
N VAL A 242 5.57 23.99 -6.59
CA VAL A 242 4.53 25.00 -6.37
C VAL A 242 4.89 25.92 -5.20
N GLU A 243 4.40 27.16 -5.24
CA GLU A 243 4.75 28.22 -4.27
C GLU A 243 4.32 27.86 -2.84
N GLU A 244 3.27 27.03 -2.70
CA GLU A 244 2.70 26.59 -1.44
C GLU A 244 3.52 25.50 -0.73
N LEU A 245 4.56 24.94 -1.36
CA LEU A 245 5.37 23.91 -0.73
C LEU A 245 6.21 24.48 0.42
N PRO A 246 6.13 23.91 1.63
CA PRO A 246 6.99 24.31 2.73
C PRO A 246 8.47 24.09 2.40
N GLU A 247 9.32 24.98 2.92
CA GLU A 247 10.78 24.92 2.73
C GLU A 247 11.36 23.55 3.13
N GLU A 248 10.84 22.94 4.20
CA GLU A 248 11.24 21.61 4.65
C GLU A 248 10.98 20.50 3.60
N ILE A 249 9.90 20.61 2.83
CA ILE A 249 9.57 19.67 1.76
C ILE A 249 10.47 19.91 0.55
N LEU A 250 10.71 21.17 0.19
CA LEU A 250 11.65 21.54 -0.87
C LEU A 250 13.06 21.00 -0.57
N ASN A 251 13.52 21.13 0.68
CA ASN A 251 14.80 20.59 1.12
C ASN A 251 14.89 19.06 0.98
N VAL A 252 13.80 18.33 1.19
CA VAL A 252 13.76 16.86 0.98
C VAL A 252 13.77 16.50 -0.50
N TRP A 253 13.08 17.28 -1.34
CA TRP A 253 13.15 17.13 -2.80
C TRP A 253 14.57 17.31 -3.32
N ASP A 254 15.26 18.37 -2.89
CA ASP A 254 16.63 18.65 -3.29
C ASP A 254 17.60 17.54 -2.87
N LYS A 255 17.43 17.00 -1.65
CA LYS A 255 18.19 15.83 -1.19
C LYS A 255 17.94 14.60 -2.06
N GLY A 256 16.69 14.31 -2.40
CA GLY A 256 16.36 13.18 -3.27
C GLY A 256 16.99 13.31 -4.67
N VAL A 257 16.96 14.51 -5.23
CA VAL A 257 17.64 14.83 -6.51
C VAL A 257 19.15 14.67 -6.39
N ALA A 258 19.76 15.10 -5.27
CA ALA A 258 21.19 14.93 -5.02
C ALA A 258 21.56 13.44 -4.95
N TRP A 259 20.82 12.63 -4.19
CA TRP A 259 21.05 11.18 -4.09
C TRP A 259 20.97 10.47 -5.45
N LEU A 260 20.02 10.86 -6.31
CA LEU A 260 19.93 10.32 -7.67
C LEU A 260 21.17 10.65 -8.50
N ARG A 261 21.68 11.89 -8.41
CA ARG A 261 22.90 12.31 -9.11
C ARG A 261 24.15 11.61 -8.57
N GLU A 262 24.25 11.48 -7.25
CA GLU A 262 25.34 10.76 -6.57
C GLU A 262 25.39 9.29 -7.00
N ALA A 263 24.23 8.66 -7.21
CA ALA A 263 24.10 7.32 -7.75
C ALA A 263 24.36 7.24 -9.27
N GLY A 264 24.68 8.33 -9.96
CA GLY A 264 25.04 8.34 -11.39
C GLY A 264 23.88 8.60 -12.37
N ALA A 265 22.67 8.88 -11.87
CA ALA A 265 21.53 9.18 -12.74
C ALA A 265 21.67 10.56 -13.42
N GLN A 266 21.24 10.65 -14.69
CA GLN A 266 21.08 11.92 -15.38
C GLN A 266 19.75 12.57 -14.98
N VAL A 267 19.77 13.48 -14.01
CA VAL A 267 18.58 14.23 -13.60
C VAL A 267 18.36 15.44 -14.52
N VAL A 268 17.21 15.49 -15.18
CA VAL A 268 16.83 16.54 -16.14
C VAL A 268 15.54 17.24 -15.70
N SER A 269 15.50 18.57 -15.85
CA SER A 269 14.24 19.31 -15.71
C SER A 269 13.35 19.02 -16.92
N MET A 270 12.05 18.85 -16.69
CA MET A 270 11.04 18.67 -17.74
C MET A 270 9.78 19.46 -17.42
N SER A 271 8.88 19.59 -18.40
CA SER A 271 7.59 20.25 -18.23
C SER A 271 6.45 19.27 -18.46
N LEU A 272 5.48 19.29 -17.54
CA LEU A 272 4.17 18.66 -17.60
C LEU A 272 3.10 19.77 -17.49
N PRO A 273 2.83 20.52 -18.56
CA PRO A 273 2.08 21.77 -18.47
C PRO A 273 0.63 21.60 -17.98
N THR A 274 0.06 20.41 -18.14
CA THR A 274 -1.29 20.07 -17.69
C THR A 274 -1.38 19.71 -16.20
N THR A 275 -0.26 19.70 -15.47
CA THR A 275 -0.22 19.42 -14.03
C THR A 275 0.01 20.68 -13.19
N LYS A 276 -0.06 21.86 -13.80
CA LYS A 276 -0.03 23.13 -13.08
C LYS A 276 -1.28 23.23 -12.20
N LEU A 277 -1.09 23.35 -10.88
CA LEU A 277 -2.16 23.60 -9.92
C LEU A 277 -2.76 25.00 -10.11
#